data_AF-A0A1G7MI02-F1
#
_entry.id   AF-A0A1G7MI02-F1
#
_cell.length_a   1.000
_cell.length_b   1.000
_cell.length_c   1.000
_cell.angle_alpha   90.00
_cell.angle_beta   90.00
_cell.angle_gamma   90.00
#
_symmetry.space_group_name_H-M   'P 1'
#
loop_
_entity.id
_entity.type
_entity.pdbx_description
1 polymer ?
#
loop_
_entity_poly.entity_id
_entity_poly.type
_entity_poly.pdbx_seq_one_letter_code
_entity_poly.pdbx_strand_id
1 'polypeptide(L)'
;MSIPVRPGAARAAARPGAPDPLLPLLELPGVRAAADAARAGVDRLLSHKVLRRESAGVSTESALRGARASAALEGVDVPLAELRAGAVDDPVVQGALRLSAGLGGMIDTWPKAPGQVLARMHVLAASDRVATADLGRPAAHAGPRLSGLFSLVTGPTAAPAVIMAALVHGEIAALAPFGVADGLVARAAGRLTGITRGLDPKAVSAPEVGFAQFGPEAYAEALAGYSSGDPAGVARWLVHCCQATEHGALEGLAICESLLRG
;
A
#
# COMPACT_ATOMS: atom_id res chain seq x y z
N MET A 1 -38.59 24.44 14.47
CA MET A 1 -38.63 23.67 13.21
C MET A 1 -37.49 22.67 13.24
N SER A 2 -37.78 21.39 13.47
CA SER A 2 -36.77 20.33 13.54
C SER A 2 -36.55 19.75 12.15
N ILE A 3 -35.32 19.78 11.66
CA ILE A 3 -34.95 19.22 10.35
C ILE A 3 -35.01 17.69 10.47
N PRO A 4 -35.81 16.99 9.65
CA PRO A 4 -35.85 15.54 9.70
C PRO A 4 -34.58 14.96 9.10
N VAL A 5 -33.78 14.29 9.94
CA VAL A 5 -32.60 13.52 9.54
C VAL A 5 -33.09 12.29 8.78
N ARG A 6 -32.68 12.14 7.51
CA ARG A 6 -32.99 10.93 6.72
C ARG A 6 -32.28 9.71 7.34
N PRO A 7 -32.96 8.55 7.47
CA PRO A 7 -32.30 7.32 7.88
C PRO A 7 -31.22 6.96 6.85
N GLY A 8 -30.01 6.64 7.32
CA GLY A 8 -28.90 6.19 6.49
C GLY A 8 -29.31 4.99 5.65
N ALA A 9 -28.96 5.00 4.36
CA ALA A 9 -29.15 3.87 3.47
C ALA A 9 -28.50 2.62 4.10
N ALA A 10 -29.31 1.61 4.39
CA ALA A 10 -28.84 0.36 4.95
C ALA A 10 -27.78 -0.25 4.02
N ARG A 11 -26.60 -0.53 4.58
CA ARG A 11 -25.51 -1.25 3.93
C ARG A 11 -26.05 -2.60 3.46
N ALA A 12 -26.06 -2.85 2.16
CA ALA A 12 -26.38 -4.17 1.64
C ALA A 12 -25.33 -5.15 2.18
N ALA A 13 -25.73 -5.99 3.13
CA ALA A 13 -24.89 -7.09 3.61
C ALA A 13 -24.62 -8.03 2.41
N ALA A 14 -23.36 -8.42 2.22
CA ALA A 14 -23.00 -9.42 1.23
C ALA A 14 -23.82 -10.70 1.50
N ARG A 15 -24.50 -11.21 0.48
CA ARG A 15 -25.30 -12.44 0.59
C ARG A 15 -24.34 -13.62 0.88
N PRO A 16 -24.61 -14.45 1.89
CA PRO A 16 -23.87 -15.70 2.08
C PRO A 16 -23.91 -16.52 0.78
N GLY A 17 -22.75 -16.90 0.24
CA GLY A 17 -22.64 -17.68 -1.00
C GLY A 17 -22.43 -16.88 -2.29
N ALA A 18 -22.29 -15.55 -2.24
CA ALA A 18 -21.82 -14.80 -3.41
C ALA A 18 -20.39 -15.24 -3.78
N PRO A 19 -20.09 -15.48 -5.07
CA PRO A 19 -18.76 -15.87 -5.51
C PRO A 19 -17.74 -14.78 -5.16
N ASP A 20 -16.54 -15.18 -4.76
CA ASP A 20 -15.45 -14.25 -4.47
C ASP A 20 -15.07 -13.49 -5.76
N PRO A 21 -15.28 -12.16 -5.81
CA PRO A 21 -15.11 -11.40 -7.04
C PRO A 21 -13.64 -11.27 -7.46
N LEU A 22 -12.69 -11.63 -6.58
CA LEU A 22 -11.26 -11.43 -6.82
C LEU A 22 -10.55 -12.69 -7.30
N LEU A 23 -11.14 -13.87 -7.10
CA LEU A 23 -10.56 -15.12 -7.59
C LEU A 23 -10.33 -15.14 -9.11
N PRO A 24 -11.23 -14.61 -9.96
CA PRO A 24 -10.99 -14.54 -11.40
C PRO A 24 -9.73 -13.76 -11.81
N LEU A 25 -9.22 -12.86 -10.96
CA LEU A 25 -7.99 -12.11 -11.25
C LEU A 25 -6.76 -13.02 -11.35
N LEU A 26 -6.77 -14.17 -10.66
CA LEU A 26 -5.66 -15.14 -10.69
C LEU A 26 -5.56 -15.87 -12.03
N GLU A 27 -6.64 -15.89 -12.82
CA GLU A 27 -6.67 -16.51 -14.14
C GLU A 27 -6.14 -15.57 -15.24
N LEU A 28 -5.88 -14.30 -14.90
CA LEU A 28 -5.25 -13.38 -15.82
C LEU A 28 -3.78 -13.77 -16.09
N PRO A 29 -3.26 -13.53 -17.30
CA PRO A 29 -1.91 -13.95 -17.68
C PRO A 29 -0.84 -13.53 -16.68
N GLY A 30 -0.10 -14.51 -16.15
CA GLY A 30 1.04 -14.30 -15.25
C GLY A 30 0.69 -13.96 -13.79
N VAL A 31 -0.56 -13.62 -13.47
CA VAL A 31 -0.93 -13.12 -12.13
C VAL A 31 -0.72 -14.16 -11.04
N ARG A 32 -1.19 -15.40 -11.25
CA ARG A 32 -1.01 -16.48 -10.26
C ARG A 32 0.47 -16.76 -9.98
N ALA A 33 1.26 -16.95 -11.03
CA ALA A 33 2.69 -17.24 -10.89
C ALA A 33 3.44 -16.09 -10.18
N ALA A 34 3.11 -14.84 -10.49
CA ALA A 34 3.71 -13.68 -9.83
C ALA A 34 3.29 -13.58 -8.35
N ALA A 35 2.02 -13.85 -8.03
CA ALA A 35 1.53 -13.86 -6.65
C ALA A 35 2.21 -14.95 -5.80
N ASP A 36 2.40 -16.14 -6.37
CA ASP A 36 3.09 -17.25 -5.71
C ASP A 36 4.57 -16.91 -5.47
N ALA A 37 5.24 -16.31 -6.46
CA ALA A 37 6.64 -15.85 -6.33
C ALA A 37 6.80 -14.77 -5.25
N ALA A 38 5.91 -13.76 -5.24
CA ALA A 38 5.89 -12.72 -4.21
C ALA A 38 5.71 -13.32 -2.80
N ARG A 39 4.77 -14.27 -2.65
CA ARG A 39 4.56 -14.96 -1.37
C ARG A 39 5.82 -15.73 -0.94
N ALA A 40 6.41 -16.50 -1.86
CA ALA A 40 7.62 -17.27 -1.57
C ALA A 40 8.81 -16.38 -1.19
N GLY A 41 8.95 -15.22 -1.83
CA GLY A 41 9.97 -14.22 -1.49
C GLY A 41 9.81 -13.70 -0.06
N VAL A 42 8.58 -13.32 0.31
CA VAL A 42 8.27 -12.84 1.67
C VAL A 42 8.43 -13.95 2.71
N ASP A 43 7.98 -15.17 2.43
CA ASP A 43 8.15 -16.32 3.36
C ASP A 43 9.64 -16.61 3.61
N ARG A 44 10.48 -16.53 2.55
CA ARG A 44 11.94 -16.66 2.68
C ARG A 44 12.51 -15.57 3.59
N LEU A 45 12.11 -14.32 3.40
CA LEU A 45 12.49 -13.22 4.30
C LEU A 45 12.06 -13.50 5.75
N LEU A 46 10.80 -13.85 5.98
CA LEU A 46 10.26 -14.13 7.31
C LEU A 46 10.94 -15.31 8.02
N SER A 47 11.48 -16.26 7.26
CA SER A 47 12.27 -17.39 7.76
C SER A 47 13.70 -17.02 8.22
N HIS A 48 14.16 -15.83 7.86
CA HIS A 48 15.54 -15.41 8.12
C HIS A 48 15.84 -15.32 9.62
N LYS A 49 16.97 -15.88 10.05
CA LYS A 49 17.33 -16.05 11.48
C LYS A 49 17.38 -14.75 12.28
N VAL A 50 17.73 -13.64 11.63
CA VAL A 50 17.81 -12.30 12.23
C VAL A 50 16.46 -11.87 12.78
N LEU A 51 15.37 -12.19 12.08
CA LEU A 51 14.02 -11.77 12.46
C LEU A 51 13.49 -12.44 13.74
N ARG A 52 14.24 -13.37 14.34
CA ARG A 52 13.95 -13.91 15.68
C ARG A 52 14.44 -12.99 16.80
N ARG A 53 15.41 -12.13 16.53
CA ARG A 53 16.06 -11.26 17.53
C ARG A 53 15.93 -9.78 17.19
N GLU A 54 15.98 -9.46 15.90
CA GLU A 54 16.12 -8.10 15.39
C GLU A 54 15.03 -7.76 14.35
N SER A 55 13.79 -8.20 14.59
CA SER A 55 12.69 -7.81 13.69
C SER A 55 12.43 -6.30 13.73
N ALA A 56 12.56 -5.67 14.91
CA ALA A 56 12.32 -4.23 15.05
C ALA A 56 13.32 -3.39 14.23
N GLY A 57 14.61 -3.70 14.27
CA GLY A 57 15.62 -3.03 13.45
C GLY A 57 15.36 -3.23 11.95
N VAL A 58 15.02 -4.44 11.52
CA VAL A 58 14.69 -4.71 10.10
C VAL A 58 13.44 -3.94 9.65
N SER A 59 12.38 -3.94 10.46
CA SER A 59 11.16 -3.19 10.14
C SER A 59 11.40 -1.68 10.09
N THR A 60 12.26 -1.16 10.96
CA THR A 60 12.65 0.27 10.98
C THR A 60 13.40 0.66 9.71
N GLU A 61 14.40 -0.13 9.33
CA GLU A 61 15.15 0.08 8.09
C GLU A 61 14.28 -0.09 6.85
N SER A 62 13.39 -1.08 6.84
CA SER A 62 12.41 -1.31 5.78
C SER A 62 11.43 -0.13 5.64
N ALA A 63 10.97 0.44 6.76
CA ALA A 63 10.10 1.60 6.76
C ALA A 63 10.82 2.84 6.21
N LEU A 64 12.09 3.06 6.60
CA LEU A 64 12.91 4.18 6.14
C LEU A 64 13.19 4.10 4.63
N ARG A 65 13.63 2.94 4.15
CA ARG A 65 13.89 2.73 2.72
C ARG A 65 12.61 2.77 1.89
N GLY A 66 11.52 2.23 2.43
CA GLY A 66 10.19 2.33 1.81
C GLY A 66 9.71 3.77 1.70
N ALA A 67 9.88 4.60 2.73
CA ALA A 67 9.55 6.03 2.69
C ALA A 67 10.35 6.78 1.62
N ARG A 68 11.68 6.56 1.59
CA ARG A 68 12.56 7.13 0.56
C ARG A 68 12.11 6.75 -0.86
N ALA A 69 11.90 5.47 -1.11
CA ALA A 69 11.49 4.97 -2.42
C ALA A 69 10.10 5.49 -2.82
N SER A 70 9.19 5.61 -1.85
CA SER A 70 7.87 6.21 -2.05
C SER A 70 7.97 7.68 -2.44
N ALA A 71 8.88 8.46 -1.84
CA ALA A 71 9.14 9.85 -2.24
C ALA A 71 9.82 9.96 -3.61
N ALA A 72 10.73 9.04 -3.93
CA ALA A 72 11.38 9.00 -5.25
C ALA A 72 10.37 8.79 -6.38
N LEU A 73 9.33 7.97 -6.17
CA LEU A 73 8.23 7.79 -7.12
C LEU A 73 7.34 9.04 -7.28
N GLU A 74 7.44 10.00 -6.37
CA GLU A 74 6.81 11.33 -6.50
C GLU A 74 7.77 12.38 -7.07
N GLY A 75 8.95 11.95 -7.54
CA GLY A 75 9.97 12.82 -8.13
C GLY A 75 10.98 13.41 -7.14
N VAL A 76 10.97 12.99 -5.87
CA VAL A 76 11.91 13.47 -4.85
C VAL A 76 12.80 12.32 -4.36
N ASP A 77 13.94 12.12 -5.04
CA ASP A 77 14.96 11.15 -4.61
C ASP A 77 16.05 11.86 -3.78
N VAL A 78 16.32 11.32 -2.60
CA VAL A 78 17.29 11.85 -1.65
C VAL A 78 18.24 10.75 -1.19
N PRO A 79 19.51 11.04 -0.89
CA PRO A 79 20.43 10.03 -0.37
C PRO A 79 19.92 9.42 0.95
N LEU A 80 19.98 8.10 1.09
CA LEU A 80 19.55 7.41 2.32
C LEU A 80 20.32 7.88 3.56
N ALA A 81 21.59 8.28 3.39
CA ALA A 81 22.41 8.81 4.48
C ALA A 81 21.88 10.14 5.03
N GLU A 82 21.42 11.05 4.17
CA GLU A 82 20.84 12.32 4.59
C GLU A 82 19.50 12.11 5.30
N LEU A 83 18.70 11.17 4.80
CA LEU A 83 17.44 10.78 5.44
C LEU A 83 17.67 10.22 6.86
N ARG A 84 18.69 9.36 7.03
CA ARG A 84 19.10 8.84 8.36
C ARG A 84 19.60 9.93 9.30
N ALA A 85 20.28 10.93 8.76
CA ALA A 85 20.77 12.08 9.54
C ALA A 85 19.65 13.05 9.94
N GLY A 86 18.43 12.88 9.41
CA GLY A 86 17.32 13.81 9.64
C GLY A 86 17.52 15.17 8.98
N ALA A 87 18.32 15.22 7.90
CA ALA A 87 18.73 16.46 7.25
C ALA A 87 17.86 16.84 6.04
N VAL A 88 16.73 16.15 5.83
CA VAL A 88 15.86 16.33 4.65
C VAL A 88 14.53 16.92 5.08
N ASP A 89 14.28 18.19 4.74
CA ASP A 89 13.04 18.89 5.11
C ASP A 89 11.98 18.90 3.99
N ASP A 90 12.23 18.20 2.88
CA ASP A 90 11.28 18.18 1.75
C ASP A 90 9.89 17.64 2.20
N PRO A 91 8.79 18.38 1.94
CA PRO A 91 7.45 18.01 2.39
C PRO A 91 6.96 16.63 1.91
N VAL A 92 7.40 16.17 0.73
CA VAL A 92 7.05 14.86 0.18
C VAL A 92 7.74 13.77 0.98
N VAL A 93 9.05 13.95 1.24
CA VAL A 93 9.85 13.02 2.03
C VAL A 93 9.33 12.95 3.46
N GLN A 94 9.04 14.10 4.08
CA GLN A 94 8.48 14.17 5.43
C GLN A 94 7.09 13.53 5.52
N GLY A 95 6.24 13.70 4.50
CA GLY A 95 4.96 12.99 4.40
C GLY A 95 5.13 11.47 4.31
N ALA A 96 6.06 10.99 3.48
CA ALA A 96 6.37 9.57 3.33
C ALA A 96 6.91 8.94 4.64
N LEU A 97 7.81 9.64 5.34
CA LEU A 97 8.34 9.20 6.64
C LEU A 97 7.24 9.06 7.69
N ARG A 98 6.37 10.07 7.83
CA ARG A 98 5.26 10.06 8.79
C ARG A 98 4.26 8.95 8.48
N LEU A 99 3.96 8.73 7.20
CA LEU A 99 3.12 7.61 6.76
C LEU A 99 3.72 6.26 7.15
N SER A 100 4.98 6.01 6.78
CA SER A 100 5.65 4.74 7.08
C SER A 100 5.75 4.47 8.58
N ALA A 101 6.10 5.49 9.39
CA ALA A 101 6.13 5.38 10.85
C ALA A 101 4.73 5.15 11.47
N GLY A 102 3.68 5.68 10.84
CA GLY A 102 2.30 5.58 11.32
C GLY A 102 1.60 4.25 11.04
N LEU A 103 2.10 3.42 10.12
CA LEU A 103 1.40 2.22 9.64
C LEU A 103 1.01 1.24 10.75
N GLY A 104 1.91 1.00 11.70
CA GLY A 104 1.68 0.05 12.79
C GLY A 104 0.43 0.40 13.62
N GLY A 105 0.18 1.70 13.84
CA GLY A 105 -0.98 2.19 14.58
C GLY A 105 -2.30 2.16 13.80
N MET A 106 -2.31 1.60 12.58
CA MET A 106 -3.50 1.50 11.71
C MET A 106 -3.88 0.05 11.38
N ILE A 107 -3.07 -0.93 11.78
CA ILE A 107 -3.26 -2.37 11.49
C ILE A 107 -4.65 -2.85 11.94
N ASP A 108 -5.02 -2.58 13.19
CA ASP A 108 -6.29 -3.07 13.75
C ASP A 108 -7.53 -2.35 13.20
N THR A 109 -7.35 -1.12 12.71
CA THR A 109 -8.45 -0.28 12.22
C THR A 109 -8.72 -0.53 10.73
N TRP A 110 -7.70 -0.84 9.94
CA TRP A 110 -7.82 -1.05 8.50
C TRP A 110 -8.93 -2.00 8.06
N PRO A 111 -9.04 -3.24 8.59
CA PRO A 111 -10.09 -4.17 8.16
C PRO A 111 -11.49 -3.82 8.68
N LYS A 112 -11.62 -2.78 9.52
CA LYS A 112 -12.89 -2.39 10.17
C LYS A 112 -13.42 -1.05 9.64
N ALA A 113 -12.53 -0.09 9.45
CA ALA A 113 -12.85 1.29 9.09
C ALA A 113 -11.81 1.85 8.09
N PRO A 114 -11.69 1.27 6.87
CA PRO A 114 -10.68 1.69 5.90
C PRO A 114 -10.79 3.17 5.52
N GLY A 115 -11.99 3.75 5.48
CA GLY A 115 -12.16 5.19 5.24
C GLY A 115 -11.52 6.09 6.30
N GLN A 116 -11.56 5.71 7.58
CA GLN A 116 -10.88 6.45 8.65
C GLN A 116 -9.36 6.36 8.51
N VAL A 117 -8.87 5.18 8.12
CA VAL A 117 -7.44 4.96 7.89
C VAL A 117 -6.95 5.78 6.69
N LEU A 118 -7.67 5.81 5.57
CA LEU A 118 -7.28 6.63 4.42
C LEU A 118 -7.26 8.13 4.74
N ALA A 119 -8.26 8.61 5.49
CA ALA A 119 -8.26 10.01 5.95
C ALA A 119 -7.04 10.32 6.82
N ARG A 120 -6.70 9.43 7.78
CA ARG A 120 -5.50 9.57 8.62
C ARG A 120 -4.21 9.49 7.81
N MET A 121 -4.12 8.59 6.84
CA MET A 121 -2.97 8.48 5.94
C MET A 121 -2.77 9.78 5.18
N HIS A 122 -3.82 10.36 4.60
CA HIS A 122 -3.70 11.63 3.91
C HIS A 122 -3.26 12.77 4.85
N VAL A 123 -3.76 12.81 6.10
CA VAL A 123 -3.29 13.78 7.10
C VAL A 123 -1.77 13.65 7.27
N LEU A 124 -1.25 12.44 7.49
CA LEU A 124 0.19 12.19 7.64
C LEU A 124 0.99 12.51 6.37
N ALA A 125 0.43 12.29 5.20
CA ALA A 125 1.12 12.49 3.92
C ALA A 125 1.19 13.96 3.49
N ALA A 126 0.15 14.74 3.82
CA ALA A 126 -0.09 16.04 3.20
C ALA A 126 -0.08 17.23 4.19
N SER A 127 0.23 17.03 5.47
CA SER A 127 0.15 18.14 6.47
C SER A 127 0.96 19.38 6.08
N ASP A 128 2.08 19.20 5.38
CA ASP A 128 2.98 20.29 4.97
C ASP A 128 2.77 20.70 3.51
N ARG A 129 1.69 20.21 2.88
CA ARG A 129 1.41 20.34 1.45
C ARG A 129 0.05 20.94 1.14
N VAL A 130 -0.90 20.91 2.08
CA VAL A 130 -2.25 21.46 1.92
C VAL A 130 -2.73 22.14 3.20
N ALA A 131 -3.79 22.96 3.09
CA ALA A 131 -4.40 23.58 4.26
C ALA A 131 -5.03 22.54 5.19
N THR A 132 -5.04 22.82 6.50
CA THR A 132 -5.63 21.92 7.51
C THR A 132 -7.09 21.57 7.22
N ALA A 133 -7.85 22.48 6.60
CA ALA A 133 -9.24 22.26 6.21
C ALA A 133 -9.40 21.19 5.11
N ASP A 134 -8.36 20.89 4.34
CA ASP A 134 -8.42 19.93 3.23
C ASP A 134 -7.87 18.55 3.63
N LEU A 135 -7.25 18.43 4.80
CA LEU A 135 -6.65 17.18 5.28
C LEU A 135 -7.70 16.11 5.57
N GLY A 136 -7.51 14.94 4.95
CA GLY A 136 -8.27 13.72 5.25
C GLY A 136 -9.65 13.72 4.62
N ARG A 137 -9.89 14.56 3.60
CA ARG A 137 -11.18 14.74 2.95
C ARG A 137 -11.11 14.29 1.49
N PRO A 138 -11.57 13.08 1.16
CA PRO A 138 -11.74 12.69 -0.22
C PRO A 138 -12.69 13.63 -0.95
N ALA A 139 -12.40 13.93 -2.21
CA ALA A 139 -13.28 14.67 -3.08
C ALA A 139 -14.59 13.90 -3.36
N ALA A 140 -15.67 14.64 -3.63
CA ALA A 140 -17.01 14.06 -3.78
C ALA A 140 -17.10 12.96 -4.86
N HIS A 141 -16.31 13.08 -5.94
CA HIS A 141 -16.28 12.11 -7.03
C HIS A 141 -15.79 10.72 -6.58
N ALA A 142 -14.98 10.65 -5.52
CA ALA A 142 -14.35 9.41 -5.05
C ALA A 142 -15.30 8.50 -4.25
N GLY A 143 -16.39 9.05 -3.70
CA GLY A 143 -17.27 8.38 -2.76
C GLY A 143 -17.77 7.00 -3.22
N PRO A 144 -18.41 6.88 -4.40
CA PRO A 144 -18.91 5.59 -4.88
C PRO A 144 -17.81 4.53 -5.06
N ARG A 145 -16.66 4.90 -5.63
CA ARG A 145 -15.57 3.96 -5.90
C ARG A 145 -14.89 3.51 -4.60
N LEU A 146 -14.65 4.44 -3.66
CA LEU A 146 -14.15 4.12 -2.33
C LEU A 146 -15.11 3.19 -1.56
N SER A 147 -16.42 3.40 -1.65
CA SER A 147 -17.40 2.51 -1.01
C SER A 147 -17.32 1.07 -1.54
N GLY A 148 -17.08 0.90 -2.85
CA GLY A 148 -16.82 -0.42 -3.45
C GLY A 148 -15.55 -1.05 -2.92
N LEU A 149 -14.44 -0.30 -2.92
CA LEU A 149 -13.15 -0.75 -2.37
C LEU A 149 -13.26 -1.14 -0.89
N PHE A 150 -13.93 -0.33 -0.07
CA PHE A 150 -14.13 -0.64 1.35
C PHE A 150 -14.94 -1.91 1.57
N SER A 151 -15.88 -2.21 0.67
CA SER A 151 -16.63 -3.46 0.73
C SER A 151 -15.73 -4.67 0.44
N LEU A 152 -14.74 -4.54 -0.45
CA LEU A 152 -13.74 -5.58 -0.70
C LEU A 152 -12.76 -5.73 0.48
N VAL A 153 -12.24 -4.62 1.02
CA VAL A 153 -11.30 -4.64 2.15
C VAL A 153 -11.90 -5.26 3.41
N THR A 154 -13.17 -4.96 3.69
CA THR A 154 -13.88 -5.47 4.89
C THR A 154 -14.59 -6.80 4.65
N GLY A 155 -14.64 -7.28 3.41
CA GLY A 155 -15.31 -8.52 3.01
C GLY A 155 -14.39 -9.75 3.10
N PRO A 156 -14.99 -10.95 3.17
CA PRO A 156 -14.22 -12.19 3.04
C PRO A 156 -13.70 -12.33 1.60
N THR A 157 -12.50 -12.86 1.46
CA THR A 157 -11.92 -13.27 0.17
C THR A 157 -10.85 -14.34 0.40
N ALA A 158 -10.81 -15.31 -0.51
CA ALA A 158 -9.78 -16.33 -0.62
C ALA A 158 -8.63 -15.90 -1.55
N ALA A 159 -8.70 -14.71 -2.17
CA ALA A 159 -7.61 -14.19 -2.97
C ALA A 159 -6.34 -13.98 -2.12
N PRO A 160 -5.14 -14.23 -2.68
CA PRO A 160 -3.88 -14.00 -2.00
C PRO A 160 -3.77 -12.55 -1.50
N ALA A 161 -3.14 -12.37 -0.32
CA ALA A 161 -2.97 -11.07 0.31
C ALA A 161 -2.26 -10.04 -0.61
N VAL A 162 -1.31 -10.48 -1.43
CA VAL A 162 -0.60 -9.63 -2.41
C VAL A 162 -1.53 -9.10 -3.52
N ILE A 163 -2.55 -9.86 -3.93
CA ILE A 163 -3.55 -9.40 -4.91
C ILE A 163 -4.45 -8.34 -4.30
N MET A 164 -4.89 -8.54 -3.06
CA MET A 164 -5.63 -7.52 -2.32
C MET A 164 -4.83 -6.24 -2.13
N ALA A 165 -3.55 -6.35 -1.79
CA ALA A 165 -2.65 -5.21 -1.65
C ALA A 165 -2.48 -4.45 -2.98
N ALA A 166 -2.25 -5.16 -4.09
CA ALA A 166 -2.13 -4.58 -5.42
C ALA A 166 -3.42 -3.89 -5.88
N LEU A 167 -4.59 -4.49 -5.59
CA LEU A 167 -5.89 -3.88 -5.91
C LEU A 167 -6.13 -2.60 -5.11
N VAL A 168 -5.91 -2.62 -3.78
CA VAL A 168 -6.04 -1.43 -2.93
C VAL A 168 -5.15 -0.30 -3.41
N HIS A 169 -3.89 -0.63 -3.73
CA HIS A 169 -2.92 0.33 -4.26
C HIS A 169 -3.41 0.91 -5.59
N GLY A 170 -3.75 0.06 -6.56
CA GLY A 170 -4.20 0.49 -7.90
C GLY A 170 -5.46 1.35 -7.84
N GLU A 171 -6.46 0.94 -7.06
CA GLU A 171 -7.71 1.69 -6.89
C GLU A 171 -7.49 3.09 -6.31
N ILE A 172 -6.68 3.22 -5.25
CA ILE A 172 -6.43 4.52 -4.63
C ILE A 172 -5.59 5.41 -5.56
N ALA A 173 -4.56 4.85 -6.18
CA ALA A 173 -3.67 5.60 -7.07
C ALA A 173 -4.40 6.07 -8.35
N ALA A 174 -5.24 5.22 -8.94
CA ALA A 174 -6.02 5.58 -10.13
C ALA A 174 -7.16 6.55 -9.81
N LEU A 175 -7.78 6.42 -8.64
CA LEU A 175 -8.89 7.29 -8.22
C LEU A 175 -8.42 8.69 -7.81
N ALA A 176 -7.19 8.80 -7.28
CA ALA A 176 -6.65 10.04 -6.71
C ALA A 176 -7.66 10.78 -5.81
N PRO A 177 -8.18 10.12 -4.75
CA PRO A 177 -9.33 10.61 -4.00
C PRO A 177 -9.10 11.96 -3.32
N PHE A 178 -7.86 12.36 -3.03
CA PHE A 178 -7.55 13.59 -2.31
C PHE A 178 -6.99 14.71 -3.21
N GLY A 179 -6.41 14.36 -4.36
CA GLY A 179 -5.76 15.27 -5.31
C GLY A 179 -4.33 15.67 -4.94
N VAL A 180 -3.89 15.44 -3.70
CA VAL A 180 -2.51 15.66 -3.23
C VAL A 180 -2.05 14.45 -2.43
N ALA A 181 -0.82 14.02 -2.68
CA ALA A 181 -0.16 12.89 -2.00
C ALA A 181 -0.87 11.52 -2.16
N ASP A 182 -1.78 11.38 -3.13
CA ASP A 182 -2.50 10.12 -3.38
C ASP A 182 -1.56 8.94 -3.67
N GLY A 183 -0.46 9.16 -4.39
CA GLY A 183 0.53 8.11 -4.66
C GLY A 183 1.17 7.56 -3.37
N LEU A 184 1.53 8.45 -2.43
CA LEU A 184 2.04 8.07 -1.12
C LEU A 184 0.99 7.28 -0.32
N VAL A 185 -0.26 7.77 -0.31
CA VAL A 185 -1.38 7.11 0.39
C VAL A 185 -1.67 5.73 -0.21
N ALA A 186 -1.64 5.61 -1.54
CA ALA A 186 -1.92 4.37 -2.25
C ALA A 186 -0.89 3.28 -1.94
N ARG A 187 0.41 3.62 -1.99
CA ARG A 187 1.51 2.70 -1.63
C ARG A 187 1.40 2.28 -0.15
N ALA A 188 1.18 3.23 0.75
CA ALA A 188 0.99 2.96 2.18
C ALA A 188 -0.22 2.05 2.47
N ALA A 189 -1.35 2.26 1.78
CA ALA A 189 -2.55 1.44 1.92
C ALA A 189 -2.37 0.01 1.36
N GLY A 190 -1.65 -0.12 0.23
CA GLY A 190 -1.24 -1.42 -0.32
C GLY A 190 -0.37 -2.19 0.68
N ARG A 191 0.68 -1.55 1.22
CA ARG A 191 1.56 -2.14 2.24
C ARG A 191 0.79 -2.53 3.50
N LEU A 192 -0.08 -1.67 4.01
CA LEU A 192 -0.92 -1.97 5.18
C LEU A 192 -1.86 -3.17 4.93
N THR A 193 -2.39 -3.30 3.71
CA THR A 193 -3.21 -4.46 3.31
C THR A 193 -2.39 -5.75 3.33
N GLY A 194 -1.16 -5.73 2.83
CA GLY A 194 -0.25 -6.88 2.91
C GLY A 194 0.06 -7.29 4.36
N ILE A 195 0.35 -6.32 5.23
CA ILE A 195 0.63 -6.55 6.66
C ILE A 195 -0.59 -7.15 7.36
N THR A 196 -1.75 -6.50 7.24
CA THR A 196 -2.99 -6.88 7.94
C THR A 196 -3.56 -8.23 7.48
N ARG A 197 -3.30 -8.64 6.23
CA ARG A 197 -3.70 -9.94 5.71
C ARG A 197 -2.63 -11.03 5.89
N GLY A 198 -1.56 -10.76 6.63
CA GLY A 198 -0.56 -11.76 7.01
C GLY A 198 0.41 -12.17 5.88
N LEU A 199 0.56 -11.34 4.84
CA LEU A 199 1.66 -11.51 3.89
C LEU A 199 2.99 -11.23 4.59
N ASP A 200 3.09 -10.04 5.18
CA ASP A 200 4.28 -9.56 5.90
C ASP A 200 3.86 -8.98 7.26
N PRO A 201 3.47 -9.81 8.24
CA PRO A 201 2.96 -9.33 9.52
C PRO A 201 3.99 -8.57 10.36
N LYS A 202 5.28 -8.67 10.02
CA LYS A 202 6.37 -7.94 10.69
C LYS A 202 6.71 -6.63 9.98
N ALA A 203 6.12 -6.33 8.82
CA ALA A 203 6.44 -5.16 7.99
C ALA A 203 7.94 -5.06 7.61
N VAL A 204 8.58 -6.20 7.38
CA VAL A 204 10.03 -6.30 7.12
C VAL A 204 10.40 -6.23 5.64
N SER A 205 9.44 -6.43 4.73
CA SER A 205 9.60 -6.19 3.30
C SER A 205 9.40 -4.71 2.97
N ALA A 206 10.03 -4.22 1.90
CA ALA A 206 9.87 -2.85 1.41
C ALA A 206 9.39 -2.83 -0.06
N PRO A 207 8.11 -3.12 -0.35
CA PRO A 207 7.59 -3.16 -1.73
C PRO A 207 7.83 -1.86 -2.51
N GLU A 208 7.85 -0.71 -1.82
CA GLU A 208 8.15 0.60 -2.44
C GLU A 208 9.53 0.64 -3.10
N VAL A 209 10.52 -0.05 -2.53
CA VAL A 209 11.86 -0.18 -3.14
C VAL A 209 11.77 -0.96 -4.44
N GLY A 210 10.94 -2.00 -4.51
CA GLY A 210 10.66 -2.73 -5.75
C GLY A 210 10.02 -1.87 -6.83
N PHE A 211 9.03 -1.06 -6.47
CA PHE A 211 8.42 -0.10 -7.40
C PHE A 211 9.45 0.91 -7.93
N ALA A 212 10.27 1.48 -7.06
CA ALA A 212 11.32 2.42 -7.46
C ALA A 212 12.42 1.75 -8.31
N GLN A 213 12.77 0.49 -8.02
CA GLN A 213 13.76 -0.27 -8.79
C GLN A 213 13.36 -0.50 -10.24
N PHE A 214 12.06 -0.68 -10.52
CA PHE A 214 11.55 -0.81 -11.88
C PHE A 214 11.40 0.54 -12.61
N GLY A 215 11.51 1.64 -11.89
CA GLY A 215 11.48 3.00 -12.43
C GLY A 215 10.07 3.63 -12.46
N PRO A 216 10.00 4.97 -12.37
CA PRO A 216 8.73 5.69 -12.34
C PRO A 216 7.93 5.54 -13.64
N GLU A 217 8.59 5.36 -14.79
CA GLU A 217 7.92 5.14 -16.08
C GLU A 217 7.18 3.81 -16.11
N ALA A 218 7.82 2.72 -15.68
CA ALA A 218 7.20 1.40 -15.63
C ALA A 218 6.02 1.36 -14.64
N TYR A 219 6.17 2.04 -13.50
CA TYR A 219 5.10 2.19 -12.52
C TYR A 219 3.90 2.97 -13.11
N ALA A 220 4.17 4.10 -13.78
CA ALA A 220 3.13 4.92 -14.40
C ALA A 220 2.42 4.19 -15.55
N GLU A 221 3.15 3.46 -16.39
CA GLU A 221 2.59 2.65 -17.47
C GLU A 221 1.69 1.53 -16.92
N ALA A 222 2.15 0.80 -15.91
CA ALA A 222 1.36 -0.24 -15.27
C ALA A 222 0.07 0.32 -14.65
N LEU A 223 0.16 1.47 -13.96
CA LEU A 223 -1.00 2.14 -13.38
C LEU A 223 -1.98 2.68 -14.43
N ALA A 224 -1.47 3.21 -15.55
CA ALA A 224 -2.31 3.61 -16.68
C ALA A 224 -3.05 2.41 -17.28
N GLY A 225 -2.38 1.25 -17.40
CA GLY A 225 -2.99 -0.01 -17.77
C GLY A 225 -4.07 -0.48 -16.79
N TYR A 226 -3.85 -0.35 -15.49
CA TYR A 226 -4.88 -0.63 -14.48
C TYR A 226 -6.11 0.27 -14.67
N SER A 227 -5.87 1.57 -14.89
CA SER A 227 -6.90 2.60 -14.99
C SER A 227 -7.80 2.44 -16.22
N SER A 228 -7.33 1.79 -17.29
CA SER A 228 -8.18 1.50 -18.46
C SER A 228 -9.27 0.47 -18.15
N GLY A 229 -9.08 -0.38 -17.13
CA GLY A 229 -9.98 -1.48 -16.79
C GLY A 229 -9.87 -2.68 -17.73
N ASP A 230 -8.98 -2.65 -18.73
CA ASP A 230 -8.77 -3.77 -19.64
C ASP A 230 -8.14 -4.95 -18.90
N PRO A 231 -8.60 -6.20 -19.13
CA PRO A 231 -8.05 -7.38 -18.45
C PRO A 231 -6.52 -7.50 -18.56
N ALA A 232 -5.96 -7.15 -19.71
CA ALA A 232 -4.51 -7.15 -19.93
C ALA A 232 -3.78 -6.05 -19.13
N GLY A 233 -4.39 -4.86 -19.00
CA GLY A 233 -3.85 -3.76 -18.21
C GLY A 233 -3.90 -4.06 -16.72
N VAL A 234 -5.01 -4.62 -16.24
CA VAL A 234 -5.15 -5.12 -14.87
C VAL A 234 -4.12 -6.21 -14.58
N ALA A 235 -3.94 -7.17 -15.50
CA ALA A 235 -2.93 -8.23 -15.34
C ALA A 235 -1.51 -7.65 -15.18
N ARG A 236 -1.12 -6.69 -16.05
CA ARG A 236 0.19 -6.04 -15.99
C ARG A 236 0.41 -5.33 -14.65
N TRP A 237 -0.58 -4.61 -14.14
CA TRP A 237 -0.50 -3.97 -12.82
C TRP A 237 -0.32 -4.98 -11.69
N LEU A 238 -1.16 -6.02 -11.65
CA LEU A 238 -1.08 -7.05 -10.60
C LEU A 238 0.27 -7.76 -10.62
N VAL A 239 0.79 -8.10 -11.81
CA VAL A 239 2.13 -8.69 -11.97
C VAL A 239 3.21 -7.72 -11.49
N HIS A 240 3.14 -6.44 -11.88
CA HIS A 240 4.09 -5.41 -11.46
C HIS A 240 4.14 -5.27 -9.94
N CYS A 241 2.98 -5.22 -9.25
CA CYS A 241 2.92 -5.18 -7.79
C CYS A 241 3.48 -6.44 -7.12
N CYS A 242 3.22 -7.61 -7.68
CA CYS A 242 3.77 -8.86 -7.17
C CYS A 242 5.30 -8.88 -7.28
N GLN A 243 5.84 -8.50 -8.44
CA GLN A 243 7.28 -8.40 -8.68
C GLN A 243 7.94 -7.36 -7.76
N ALA A 244 7.29 -6.22 -7.54
CA ALA A 244 7.79 -5.19 -6.63
C ALA A 244 7.80 -5.69 -5.17
N THR A 245 6.80 -6.46 -4.78
CA THR A 245 6.73 -7.09 -3.46
C THR A 245 7.82 -8.14 -3.27
N GLU A 246 8.06 -8.98 -4.28
CA GLU A 246 9.16 -9.95 -4.28
C GLU A 246 10.52 -9.24 -4.14
N HIS A 247 10.75 -8.19 -4.93
CA HIS A 247 11.96 -7.38 -4.83
C HIS A 247 12.10 -6.71 -3.46
N GLY A 248 11.00 -6.18 -2.91
CA GLY A 248 10.96 -5.63 -1.55
C GLY A 248 11.30 -6.66 -0.47
N ALA A 249 11.05 -7.94 -0.71
CA ALA A 249 11.50 -9.02 0.19
C ALA A 249 13.01 -9.29 0.07
N LEU A 250 13.58 -9.19 -1.14
CA LEU A 250 15.04 -9.26 -1.34
C LEU A 250 15.76 -8.11 -0.63
N GLU A 251 15.19 -6.91 -0.67
CA GLU A 251 15.71 -5.76 0.07
C GLU A 251 15.68 -6.02 1.59
N GLY A 252 14.59 -6.60 2.11
CA GLY A 252 14.51 -7.02 3.52
C GLY A 252 15.58 -8.04 3.90
N LEU A 253 15.94 -8.96 2.99
CA LEU A 253 17.05 -9.90 3.20
C LEU A 253 18.39 -9.18 3.25
N ALA A 254 18.62 -8.21 2.36
CA ALA A 254 19.83 -7.39 2.36
C ALA A 254 19.97 -6.58 3.67
N ILE A 255 18.87 -6.04 4.20
CA ILE A 255 18.84 -5.40 5.53
C ILE A 255 19.23 -6.39 6.62
N CYS A 256 18.65 -7.60 6.61
CA CYS A 256 19.00 -8.63 7.57
C CYS A 256 20.50 -8.97 7.55
N GLU A 257 21.09 -9.13 6.36
CA GLU A 257 22.51 -9.42 6.20
C GLU A 257 23.41 -8.24 6.57
N SER A 258 22.93 -7.00 6.43
CA SER A 258 23.62 -5.82 6.94
C SER A 258 23.70 -5.85 8.47
N LEU A 259 22.56 -6.08 9.14
CA LEU A 259 22.49 -6.09 10.61
C LEU A 259 23.28 -7.24 11.26
N LEU A 260 23.48 -8.36 10.55
CA LEU A 260 24.37 -9.43 11.03
C LEU A 260 25.85 -9.03 11.04
N ARG A 261 26.24 -8.11 10.16
CA ARG A 261 27.64 -7.70 9.99
C ARG A 261 28.07 -6.60 10.96
N GLY A 262 27.12 -5.90 11.58
CA GLY A 262 27.36 -4.72 12.43
C GLY A 262 27.38 -3.47 11.59
#